data_AF-A0A524ELW8-F1
#
_entry.id   AF-A0A524ELW8-F1
#
_cell.length_a   1.000
_cell.length_b   1.000
_cell.length_c   1.000
_cell.angle_alpha   90.00
_cell.angle_beta   90.00
_cell.angle_gamma   90.00
#
_symmetry.space_group_name_H-M   'P 1'
#
loop_
_entity.id
_entity.type
_entity.pdbx_description
1 polymer ?
#
loop_
_entity_poly.entity_id
_entity_poly.type
_entity_poly.pdbx_seq_one_letter_code
_entity_poly.pdbx_strand_id
1 'polypeptide(L)'
;MAKKGKQLDIPIKAALLKSPRAVIQSITSNIQGLKFTKVIQTYVMESSMLKIQLLREGRPFSQGDVVWIGNKQDNTEGVVVCYQADRKDMKQIIPNNDNTMDALLDVNKYTIKLHTMSRLRCAVCGKPIEIFDSELQCPICEAKGHSDHFKDWIRMKSSCPVCKKALILNKNELPTAAEE
;
A
#
# COMPACT_ATOMS: atom_id res chain seq x y z
N MET A 1 15.63 13.50 -36.35
CA MET A 1 14.62 12.69 -35.64
C MET A 1 15.24 12.22 -34.33
N ALA A 2 14.78 12.73 -33.19
CA ALA A 2 15.35 12.40 -31.89
C ALA A 2 15.05 10.93 -31.54
N LYS A 3 16.10 10.13 -31.33
CA LYS A 3 15.98 8.77 -30.80
C LYS A 3 15.41 8.88 -29.39
N LYS A 4 14.12 8.56 -29.20
CA LYS A 4 13.53 8.38 -27.86
C LYS A 4 14.35 7.29 -27.16
N GLY A 5 15.17 7.69 -26.19
CA GLY A 5 15.93 6.75 -25.36
C GLY A 5 14.98 5.73 -24.76
N LYS A 6 15.37 4.45 -24.76
CA LYS A 6 14.61 3.35 -24.16
C LYS A 6 14.22 3.73 -22.73
N GLN A 7 12.92 3.89 -22.48
CA GLN A 7 12.39 4.13 -21.15
C GLN A 7 12.61 2.85 -20.32
N LEU A 8 13.59 2.89 -19.40
CA LEU A 8 13.93 1.78 -18.50
C LEU A 8 13.00 1.85 -17.28
N ASP A 9 11.73 1.52 -17.51
CA ASP A 9 10.77 1.32 -16.43
C ASP A 9 10.96 -0.10 -15.87
N ILE A 10 11.31 -0.20 -14.59
CA ILE A 10 11.59 -1.49 -13.92
C ILE A 10 10.37 -1.91 -13.09
N PRO A 11 9.82 -3.12 -13.28
CA PRO A 11 8.69 -3.58 -12.48
C PRO A 11 9.10 -3.81 -11.02
N ILE A 12 8.39 -3.15 -10.10
CA ILE A 12 8.64 -3.24 -8.66
C ILE A 12 7.41 -3.69 -7.86
N LYS A 13 6.30 -4.04 -8.53
CA LYS A 13 5.05 -4.46 -7.87
C LYS A 13 5.27 -5.61 -6.89
N ALA A 14 5.98 -6.65 -7.30
CA ALA A 14 6.26 -7.81 -6.44
C ALA A 14 7.03 -7.42 -5.16
N ALA A 15 7.89 -6.40 -5.23
CA ALA A 15 8.60 -5.90 -4.07
C ALA A 15 7.68 -5.15 -3.10
N LEU A 16 6.79 -4.29 -3.63
CA LEU A 16 5.80 -3.55 -2.84
C LEU A 16 4.81 -4.47 -2.12
N LEU A 17 4.42 -5.58 -2.74
CA LEU A 17 3.52 -6.56 -2.13
C LEU A 17 4.20 -7.46 -1.08
N LYS A 18 5.53 -7.39 -0.96
CA LYS A 18 6.30 -8.29 -0.10
C LYS A 18 6.77 -7.60 1.18
N SER A 19 7.67 -6.62 1.08
CA SER A 19 8.25 -5.97 2.26
C SER A 19 9.02 -4.68 1.92
N PRO A 20 9.21 -3.76 2.89
CA PRO A 20 10.00 -2.54 2.69
C PRO A 20 11.43 -2.84 2.25
N ARG A 21 12.04 -3.89 2.82
CA ARG A 21 13.39 -4.32 2.43
C ARG A 21 13.46 -4.71 0.96
N ALA A 22 12.47 -5.46 0.46
CA ALA A 22 12.42 -5.86 -0.95
C ALA A 22 12.29 -4.63 -1.86
N VAL A 23 11.49 -3.65 -1.47
CA VAL A 23 11.32 -2.39 -2.23
C VAL A 23 12.63 -1.63 -2.29
N ILE A 24 13.27 -1.38 -1.15
CA ILE A 24 14.54 -0.66 -1.08
C ILE A 24 15.64 -1.39 -1.85
N GLN A 25 15.71 -2.72 -1.75
CA GLN A 25 16.66 -3.51 -2.54
C GLN A 25 16.41 -3.35 -4.05
N SER A 26 15.14 -3.46 -4.47
CA SER A 26 14.78 -3.27 -5.89
C SER A 26 15.12 -1.87 -6.40
N ILE A 27 14.95 -0.82 -5.59
CA ILE A 27 15.31 0.54 -5.96
C ILE A 27 16.83 0.71 -6.03
N THR A 28 17.55 0.38 -4.95
CA THR A 28 19.00 0.58 -4.84
C THR A 28 19.83 -0.28 -5.79
N SER A 29 19.33 -1.42 -6.25
CA SER A 29 19.98 -2.21 -7.31
C SER A 29 19.95 -1.52 -8.67
N ASN A 30 19.07 -0.55 -8.88
CA ASN A 30 18.85 0.12 -10.16
C ASN A 30 19.16 1.63 -10.12
N ILE A 31 19.16 2.22 -8.92
CA ILE A 31 19.35 3.64 -8.68
C ILE A 31 20.54 3.83 -7.73
N GLN A 32 21.51 4.65 -8.14
CA GLN A 32 22.64 5.04 -7.31
C GLN A 32 22.32 6.29 -6.48
N GLY A 33 22.95 6.42 -5.31
CA GLY A 33 22.91 7.65 -4.50
C GLY A 33 21.65 7.84 -3.66
N LEU A 34 20.71 6.88 -3.65
CA LEU A 34 19.57 6.94 -2.73
C LEU A 34 20.07 6.80 -1.29
N LYS A 35 19.84 7.84 -0.48
CA LYS A 35 20.19 7.87 0.95
C LYS A 35 18.95 7.66 1.81
N PHE A 36 19.07 6.77 2.78
CA PHE A 36 17.99 6.47 3.71
C PHE A 36 18.56 5.94 5.04
N THR A 37 17.83 6.19 6.11
CA THR A 37 18.08 5.62 7.42
C THR A 37 17.08 4.49 7.70
N LYS A 38 17.58 3.34 8.17
CA LYS A 38 16.73 2.21 8.59
C LYS A 38 16.44 2.32 10.09
N VAL A 39 15.16 2.39 10.45
CA VAL A 39 14.66 2.35 11.83
C VAL A 39 13.77 1.12 11.96
N ILE A 40 14.28 0.07 12.61
CA ILE A 40 13.64 -1.26 12.73
C ILE A 40 13.35 -1.87 11.34
N GLN A 41 12.13 -1.71 10.82
CA GLN A 41 11.70 -2.22 9.52
C GLN A 41 11.17 -1.10 8.60
N THR A 42 11.35 0.15 9.02
CA THR A 42 10.99 1.35 8.26
C THR A 42 12.25 2.01 7.70
N TYR A 43 12.16 2.46 6.46
CA TYR A 43 13.24 3.11 5.74
C TYR A 43 12.83 4.55 5.47
N VAL A 44 13.49 5.49 6.15
CA VAL A 44 13.21 6.94 6.06
C VAL A 44 14.16 7.56 5.06
N MET A 45 13.62 8.24 4.05
CA MET A 45 14.43 8.88 3.00
C MET A 45 15.13 10.11 3.57
N GLU A 46 16.43 10.23 3.34
CA GLU A 46 17.23 11.38 3.81
C GLU A 46 17.17 12.56 2.83
N SER A 47 16.69 12.33 1.61
CA SER A 47 16.52 13.34 0.57
C SER A 47 15.22 13.14 -0.20
N SER A 48 14.69 14.23 -0.78
CA SER A 48 13.49 14.23 -1.63
C SER A 48 13.75 13.73 -3.06
N MET A 49 14.70 12.80 -3.20
CA MET A 49 15.17 12.30 -4.50
C MET A 49 14.21 11.28 -5.09
N LEU A 50 13.67 10.38 -4.25
CA LEU A 50 12.70 9.38 -4.67
C LEU A 50 11.30 10.01 -4.68
N LYS A 51 10.64 9.97 -5.84
CA LYS A 51 9.28 10.47 -6.02
C LYS A 51 8.31 9.31 -6.20
N ILE A 52 7.04 9.58 -5.97
CA ILE A 52 5.95 8.67 -6.27
C ILE A 52 4.88 9.38 -7.09
N GLN A 53 4.25 8.65 -8.00
CA GLN A 53 3.18 9.12 -8.85
C GLN A 53 2.10 8.05 -8.92
N LEU A 54 0.90 8.40 -8.48
CA LEU A 54 -0.28 7.54 -8.54
C LEU A 54 -1.06 7.88 -9.81
N LEU A 55 -1.26 6.87 -10.64
CA LEU A 55 -1.97 6.97 -11.89
C LEU A 55 -3.30 6.22 -11.79
N ARG A 56 -4.35 6.82 -12.32
CA ARG A 56 -5.65 6.17 -12.55
C ARG A 56 -5.98 6.34 -14.03
N GLU A 57 -6.23 5.23 -14.72
CA GLU A 57 -6.48 5.23 -16.18
C GLU A 57 -5.35 5.94 -16.97
N GLY A 58 -4.11 5.78 -16.52
CA GLY A 58 -2.92 6.40 -17.12
C GLY A 58 -2.74 7.90 -16.82
N ARG A 59 -3.65 8.52 -16.08
CA ARG A 59 -3.54 9.93 -15.68
C ARG A 59 -3.05 10.05 -14.24
N PRO A 60 -2.01 10.87 -13.97
CA PRO A 60 -1.60 11.18 -12.61
C PRO A 60 -2.72 11.90 -11.86
N PHE A 61 -3.07 11.42 -10.67
CA PHE A 61 -4.06 12.08 -9.81
C PHE A 61 -3.50 12.44 -8.43
N SER A 62 -2.37 11.85 -8.04
CA SER A 62 -1.59 12.25 -6.87
C SER A 62 -0.11 11.96 -7.10
N GLN A 63 0.76 12.76 -6.50
CA GLN A 63 2.21 12.60 -6.61
C GLN A 63 2.89 13.29 -5.44
N GLY A 64 4.17 13.00 -5.22
CA GLY A 64 4.97 13.69 -4.22
C GLY A 64 6.32 13.03 -3.95
N ASP A 65 7.02 13.51 -2.94
CA ASP A 65 8.32 12.97 -2.54
C ASP A 65 8.13 11.87 -1.51
N VAL A 66 8.76 10.71 -1.70
CA VAL A 66 8.68 9.61 -0.74
C VAL A 66 9.43 10.01 0.52
N VAL A 67 8.75 9.93 1.65
CA VAL A 67 9.30 10.26 2.97
C VAL A 67 9.79 9.00 3.67
N TRP A 68 9.00 7.94 3.66
CA TRP A 68 9.39 6.66 4.23
C TRP A 68 8.62 5.48 3.63
N ILE A 69 9.22 4.29 3.73
CA ILE A 69 8.62 3.00 3.35
C ILE A 69 8.73 2.06 4.55
N GLY A 70 7.61 1.53 5.03
CA GLY A 70 7.53 0.73 6.25
C GLY A 70 6.56 -0.44 6.14
N ASN A 71 6.51 -1.29 7.16
CA ASN A 71 5.57 -2.40 7.22
C ASN A 71 4.15 -1.92 7.50
N LYS A 72 3.18 -2.75 7.15
CA LYS A 72 1.80 -2.58 7.61
C LYS A 72 1.70 -2.76 9.12
N GLN A 73 0.78 -2.04 9.75
CA GLN A 73 0.56 -2.07 11.20
C GLN A 73 0.01 -3.42 11.69
N ASP A 74 -0.65 -4.16 10.80
CA ASP A 74 -1.22 -5.48 11.07
C ASP A 74 -0.20 -6.63 10.95
N ASN A 75 1.08 -6.32 10.67
CA ASN A 75 2.17 -7.27 10.42
C ASN A 75 1.93 -8.25 9.25
N THR A 76 0.96 -7.99 8.37
CA THR A 76 0.77 -8.79 7.17
C THR A 76 1.75 -8.36 6.06
N GLU A 77 1.98 -9.25 5.08
CA GLU A 77 2.90 -8.97 3.96
C GLU A 77 2.49 -7.73 3.16
N GLY A 78 3.47 -6.92 2.76
CA GLY A 78 3.28 -5.69 2.00
C GLY A 78 3.98 -4.50 2.62
N VAL A 79 3.66 -3.31 2.13
CA VAL A 79 4.26 -2.06 2.60
C VAL A 79 3.23 -0.97 2.79
N VAL A 80 3.58 -0.01 3.64
CA VAL A 80 3.01 1.32 3.66
C VAL A 80 4.06 2.27 3.10
N VAL A 81 3.67 3.08 2.12
CA VAL A 81 4.51 4.15 1.59
C VAL A 81 3.92 5.48 2.00
N CYS A 82 4.71 6.31 2.66
CA CYS A 82 4.37 7.69 2.95
C CYS A 82 5.08 8.62 1.99
N TYR A 83 4.34 9.58 1.45
CA TYR A 83 4.87 10.61 0.60
C TYR A 83 4.28 11.99 0.93
N GLN A 84 5.07 13.02 0.67
CA GLN A 84 4.69 14.42 0.83
C GLN A 84 4.11 14.92 -0.48
N ALA A 85 2.79 15.12 -0.55
CA ALA A 85 2.11 15.61 -1.76
C ALA A 85 2.28 17.12 -1.95
N ASP A 86 2.25 17.87 -0.85
CA ASP A 86 2.55 19.31 -0.75
C ASP A 86 3.15 19.59 0.64
N ARG A 87 3.73 20.77 0.90
CA ARG A 87 4.49 21.10 2.13
C ARG A 87 3.82 20.74 3.47
N LYS A 88 2.50 20.61 3.50
CA LYS A 88 1.72 20.27 4.71
C LYS A 88 0.89 19.00 4.58
N ASP A 89 0.85 18.38 3.41
CA ASP A 89 -0.01 17.23 3.12
C ASP A 89 0.83 15.96 2.93
N MET A 90 0.89 15.13 3.97
CA MET A 90 1.48 13.79 3.91
C MET A 90 0.39 12.76 3.67
N LYS A 91 0.61 11.88 2.70
CA LYS A 91 -0.31 10.81 2.36
C LYS A 91 0.37 9.46 2.53
N GLN A 92 -0.41 8.49 2.98
CA GLN A 92 0.00 7.10 3.08
C GLN A 92 -0.79 6.28 2.07
N ILE A 93 -0.11 5.33 1.46
CA ILE A 93 -0.72 4.33 0.59
C ILE A 93 -0.34 2.94 1.03
N ILE A 94 -1.23 2.00 0.75
CA ILE A 94 -1.08 0.59 1.09
C ILE A 94 -1.29 -0.23 -0.20
N PRO A 95 -0.25 -0.38 -1.04
CA PRO A 95 -0.36 -1.16 -2.27
C PRO A 95 -0.64 -2.63 -1.97
N ASN A 96 -1.68 -3.19 -2.60
CA ASN A 96 -2.03 -4.60 -2.55
C ASN A 96 -2.47 -5.13 -3.94
N ASN A 97 -2.77 -6.42 -4.06
CA ASN A 97 -3.18 -7.03 -5.34
C ASN A 97 -4.52 -6.50 -5.89
N ASP A 98 -5.36 -5.95 -5.02
CA ASP A 98 -6.73 -5.52 -5.34
C ASP A 98 -6.81 -4.05 -5.75
N ASN A 99 -5.85 -3.24 -5.29
CA ASN A 99 -5.80 -1.79 -5.54
C ASN A 99 -4.62 -1.34 -6.43
N THR A 100 -3.69 -2.25 -6.75
CA THR A 100 -2.50 -1.95 -7.57
C THR A 100 -2.48 -2.82 -8.83
N MET A 101 -2.60 -2.18 -10.00
CA MET A 101 -2.46 -2.80 -11.32
C MET A 101 -1.01 -3.14 -11.59
N ASP A 102 -0.17 -2.13 -11.57
CA ASP A 102 1.24 -2.22 -11.91
C ASP A 102 2.01 -1.18 -11.10
N ALA A 103 3.30 -1.45 -10.90
CA ALA A 103 4.20 -0.53 -10.24
C ALA A 103 5.55 -0.55 -10.96
N LEU A 104 5.93 0.60 -11.50
CA LEU A 104 7.12 0.78 -12.32
C LEU A 104 8.05 1.80 -11.67
N LEU A 105 9.34 1.50 -11.61
CA LEU A 105 10.37 2.44 -11.24
C LEU A 105 10.96 3.07 -12.50
N ASP A 106 10.73 4.36 -12.69
CA ASP A 106 11.43 5.17 -13.68
C ASP A 106 12.80 5.54 -13.11
N VAL A 107 13.83 4.81 -13.54
CA VAL A 107 15.20 4.96 -13.04
C VAL A 107 15.78 6.33 -13.37
N ASN A 108 15.40 6.91 -14.51
CA ASN A 108 15.92 8.21 -14.95
C ASN A 108 15.32 9.36 -14.14
N LYS A 109 14.04 9.24 -13.76
CA LYS A 109 13.32 10.26 -12.99
C LYS A 109 13.26 9.97 -11.50
N TYR A 110 13.86 8.88 -11.04
CA TYR A 110 13.81 8.45 -9.64
C TYR A 110 12.36 8.39 -9.13
N THR A 111 11.44 7.91 -9.96
CA THR A 111 9.99 7.99 -9.70
C THR A 111 9.33 6.62 -9.72
N ILE A 112 8.64 6.27 -8.63
CA ILE A 112 7.74 5.12 -8.55
C ILE A 112 6.39 5.50 -9.17
N LYS A 113 6.04 4.90 -10.30
CA LYS A 113 4.73 5.03 -10.96
C LYS A 113 3.84 3.88 -10.53
N LEU A 114 2.76 4.17 -9.82
CA LEU A 114 1.75 3.21 -9.40
C LEU A 114 0.50 3.36 -10.24
N HIS A 115 0.18 2.34 -11.02
CA HIS A 115 -1.10 2.25 -11.71
C HIS A 115 -2.13 1.65 -10.76
N THR A 116 -3.04 2.49 -10.28
CA THR A 116 -4.06 2.14 -9.28
C THR A 116 -5.32 1.60 -9.94
N MET A 117 -6.05 0.77 -9.21
CA MET A 117 -7.41 0.34 -9.53
C MET A 117 -8.18 0.06 -8.24
N SER A 118 -9.45 -0.32 -8.34
CA SER A 118 -10.26 -0.65 -7.16
C SER A 118 -11.13 -1.86 -7.47
N ARG A 119 -10.59 -3.08 -7.31
CA ARG A 119 -11.33 -4.32 -7.60
C ARG A 119 -12.27 -4.74 -6.49
N LEU A 120 -11.95 -4.38 -5.24
CA LEU A 120 -12.72 -4.78 -4.08
C LEU A 120 -13.62 -3.66 -3.59
N ARG A 121 -14.77 -4.08 -3.06
CA ARG A 121 -15.72 -3.22 -2.33
C ARG A 121 -15.76 -3.65 -0.89
N CYS A 122 -15.90 -2.69 0.01
CA CYS A 122 -16.06 -2.98 1.42
C CYS A 122 -17.36 -3.75 1.66
N ALA A 123 -17.26 -4.89 2.34
CA ALA A 123 -18.40 -5.74 2.69
C ALA A 123 -19.42 -5.07 3.63
N VAL A 124 -19.09 -3.91 4.21
CA VAL A 124 -19.96 -3.17 5.14
C VAL A 124 -20.62 -1.97 4.46
N CYS A 125 -19.85 -1.08 3.81
CA CYS A 125 -20.39 0.16 3.21
C CYS A 125 -20.64 0.07 1.69
N GLY A 126 -20.17 -0.99 1.02
CA GLY A 126 -20.32 -1.19 -0.43
C GLY A 126 -19.46 -0.28 -1.32
N LYS A 127 -18.71 0.68 -0.74
CA LYS A 127 -17.79 1.56 -1.48
C LYS A 127 -16.50 0.82 -1.87
N PRO A 128 -15.82 1.21 -2.97
CA PRO A 128 -14.52 0.65 -3.33
C PRO A 128 -13.49 0.84 -2.21
N ILE A 129 -12.57 -0.12 -2.08
CA ILE A 129 -11.38 -0.01 -1.24
C ILE A 129 -10.25 0.50 -2.13
N GLU A 130 -9.82 1.74 -1.88
CA GLU A 130 -8.82 2.46 -2.66
C GLU A 130 -7.40 2.24 -2.11
N ILE A 131 -6.39 2.74 -2.82
CA ILE A 131 -4.98 2.59 -2.42
C ILE A 131 -4.59 3.35 -1.14
N PHE A 132 -5.42 4.30 -0.70
CA PHE A 132 -5.23 5.07 0.53
C PHE A 132 -5.92 4.43 1.74
N ASP A 133 -6.81 3.49 1.48
CA ASP A 133 -7.62 2.88 2.51
C ASP A 133 -6.81 1.81 3.22
N SER A 134 -7.03 1.70 4.53
CA SER A 134 -6.66 0.49 5.26
C SER A 134 -7.81 -0.50 5.22
N GLU A 135 -7.49 -1.76 4.96
CA GLU A 135 -8.45 -2.84 4.91
C GLU A 135 -8.20 -3.90 5.99
N LEU A 136 -9.26 -4.55 6.41
CA LEU A 136 -9.21 -5.78 7.20
C LEU A 136 -9.91 -6.89 6.44
N GLN A 137 -9.55 -8.12 6.80
CA GLN A 137 -10.04 -9.33 6.17
C GLN A 137 -10.60 -10.30 7.21
N CYS A 138 -11.69 -10.98 6.87
CA CYS A 138 -12.17 -12.11 7.65
C CYS A 138 -11.18 -13.28 7.56
N PRO A 139 -10.70 -13.84 8.68
CA PRO A 139 -9.75 -14.95 8.66
C PRO A 139 -10.36 -16.28 8.18
N ILE A 140 -11.69 -16.34 8.00
CA ILE A 140 -12.41 -17.58 7.66
C ILE A 140 -12.92 -17.61 6.22
N CYS A 141 -13.44 -16.48 5.73
CA CYS A 141 -14.00 -16.40 4.36
C CYS A 141 -13.33 -15.34 3.49
N GLU A 142 -12.30 -14.67 4.02
CA GLU A 142 -11.49 -13.70 3.28
C GLU A 142 -12.22 -12.44 2.80
N ALA A 143 -13.48 -12.25 3.21
CA ALA A 143 -14.22 -11.02 2.95
C ALA A 143 -13.48 -9.80 3.51
N LYS A 144 -13.29 -8.77 2.67
CA LYS A 144 -12.56 -7.55 3.02
C LYS A 144 -13.48 -6.36 3.25
N GLY A 145 -13.05 -5.44 4.10
CA GLY A 145 -13.70 -4.16 4.33
C GLY A 145 -12.70 -3.09 4.75
N HIS A 146 -13.10 -1.82 4.65
CA HIS A 146 -12.37 -0.74 5.33
C HIS A 146 -12.16 -1.10 6.79
N SER A 147 -10.95 -0.89 7.31
CA SER A 147 -10.54 -1.29 8.66
C SER A 147 -11.55 -0.81 9.71
N ASP A 148 -11.90 0.47 9.68
CA ASP A 148 -12.85 1.08 10.63
C ASP A 148 -14.24 0.45 10.55
N HIS A 149 -14.83 0.39 9.34
CA HIS A 149 -16.15 -0.21 9.15
C HIS A 149 -16.20 -1.69 9.56
N PHE A 150 -15.12 -2.43 9.30
CA PHE A 150 -15.06 -3.84 9.64
C PHE A 150 -14.91 -4.07 11.15
N LYS A 151 -14.08 -3.26 11.83
CA LYS A 151 -13.94 -3.28 13.29
C LYS A 151 -15.26 -2.94 13.98
N ASP A 152 -15.90 -1.85 13.56
CA ASP A 152 -17.17 -1.41 14.15
C ASP A 152 -18.26 -2.46 13.96
N TRP A 153 -18.32 -3.09 12.78
CA TRP A 153 -19.22 -4.21 12.56
C TRP A 153 -18.98 -5.37 13.53
N ILE A 154 -17.72 -5.79 13.72
CA ILE A 154 -17.38 -6.88 14.66
C ILE A 154 -17.71 -6.49 16.10
N ARG A 155 -17.46 -5.25 16.52
CA ARG A 155 -17.83 -4.77 17.87
C ARG A 155 -19.35 -4.80 18.09
N MET A 156 -20.14 -4.53 17.05
CA MET A 156 -21.60 -4.49 17.14
C MET A 156 -22.29 -5.86 16.97
N LYS A 157 -21.74 -6.74 16.12
CA LYS A 157 -22.40 -7.98 15.68
C LYS A 157 -21.61 -9.26 16.00
N SER A 158 -20.38 -9.13 16.46
CA SER A 158 -19.46 -10.23 16.81
C SER A 158 -19.38 -11.32 15.74
N SER A 159 -19.54 -10.95 14.47
CA SER A 159 -19.64 -11.88 13.35
C SER A 159 -19.23 -11.25 12.03
N CYS A 160 -18.82 -12.08 11.07
CA CYS A 160 -18.51 -11.64 9.72
C CYS A 160 -19.77 -11.13 8.99
N PRO A 161 -19.74 -9.97 8.30
CA PRO A 161 -20.88 -9.47 7.53
C PRO A 161 -21.27 -10.42 6.37
N VAL A 162 -20.33 -11.23 5.87
CA VAL A 162 -20.52 -12.13 4.72
C VAL A 162 -20.83 -13.56 5.16
N CYS A 163 -19.88 -14.26 5.78
CA CYS A 163 -20.06 -15.68 6.13
C CYS A 163 -20.82 -15.92 7.45
N LYS A 164 -21.16 -14.86 8.19
CA LYS A 164 -21.88 -14.88 9.47
C LYS A 164 -21.21 -15.64 10.63
N LYS A 165 -20.03 -16.24 10.41
CA LYS A 165 -19.25 -16.88 11.48
C LYS A 165 -18.80 -15.87 12.52
N ALA A 166 -18.74 -16.32 13.77
CA ALA A 166 -18.36 -15.51 14.91
C ALA A 166 -16.91 -15.00 14.77
N LEU A 167 -16.73 -13.71 15.05
CA LEU A 167 -15.44 -13.03 15.02
C LEU A 167 -15.29 -12.18 16.27
N ILE A 168 -14.07 -12.09 16.77
CA ILE A 168 -13.66 -11.16 17.82
C ILE A 168 -12.49 -10.32 17.33
N LEU A 169 -12.26 -9.18 17.98
CA LEU A 169 -11.05 -8.38 17.78
C LEU A 169 -10.03 -8.76 18.85
N ASN A 170 -8.82 -9.09 18.44
CA ASN A 170 -7.72 -9.34 19.39
C ASN A 170 -7.18 -8.02 19.97
N LYS A 171 -6.15 -8.11 20.84
CA LYS A 171 -5.50 -6.94 21.46
C LYS A 171 -4.96 -5.91 20.48
N ASN A 172 -4.68 -6.32 19.23
CA ASN A 172 -4.18 -5.45 18.16
C ASN A 172 -5.31 -4.99 17.22
N GLU A 173 -6.57 -5.17 17.62
CA GLU A 173 -7.76 -4.87 16.83
C GLU A 173 -7.86 -5.60 15.49
N LEU A 174 -7.27 -6.78 15.39
CA LEU A 174 -7.37 -7.63 14.21
C LEU A 174 -8.49 -8.68 14.37
N PRO A 175 -9.28 -8.95 13.32
CA PRO A 175 -10.31 -9.99 13.36
C PRO A 175 -9.69 -11.38 13.54
N THR A 176 -10.16 -12.12 14.54
CA THR A 176 -9.86 -13.54 14.72
C THR A 176 -11.16 -14.34 14.80
N ALA A 177 -11.11 -15.62 14.47
CA ALA A 177 -12.23 -16.51 14.77
C ALA A 177 -12.46 -16.51 16.29
N ALA A 178 -13.72 -16.47 16.71
CA ALA A 178 -14.04 -16.78 18.10
C ALA A 178 -13.74 -18.27 18.30
N GLU A 179 -12.83 -18.61 19.21
CA GLU A 179 -12.68 -20.00 19.67
C GLU A 179 -13.98 -20.37 20.42
N GLU A 180 -14.53 -21.54 20.12
CA GLU A 180 -15.75 -22.09 20.75
C GLU A 180 -15.52 -22.46 22.21
#